data_AF-A0AAU7DN27-F1
#
_entry.id   AF-A0AAU7DN27-F1
#
_cell.length_a   1.000
_cell.length_b   1.000
_cell.length_c   1.000
_cell.angle_alpha   90.00
_cell.angle_beta   90.00
_cell.angle_gamma   90.00
#
_symmetry.space_group_name_H-M   'P 1'
#
loop_
_entity.id
_entity.type
_entity.pdbx_description
1 polymer ?
#
loop_
_entity_poly.entity_id
_entity_poly.type
_entity_poly.pdbx_seq_one_letter_code
_entity_poly.pdbx_strand_id
1 'polypeptide(L)'
;MTSRLRELIQQLGEAIHESVIESEQIAGVVQDIRKHGFDVLLMLEATIGLNEVSKETEEADAAAEAAGGTFTKNDVNFLRSLRISIEGEDNDELTQGEDEPQAG
;
A
#
# COMPACT_ATOMS: atom_id res chain seq x y z
N MET A 1 0.35 -3.34 -18.55
CA MET A 1 -0.52 -2.32 -17.93
C MET A 1 -1.52 -1.87 -18.99
N THR A 2 -2.82 -1.95 -18.72
CA THR A 2 -3.85 -1.52 -19.69
C THR A 2 -3.74 -0.01 -19.92
N SER A 3 -3.98 0.47 -21.15
CA SER A 3 -3.91 1.91 -21.46
C SER A 3 -4.81 2.74 -20.55
N ARG A 4 -5.98 2.19 -20.21
CA ARG A 4 -6.94 2.79 -19.27
C ARG A 4 -6.38 2.99 -17.86
N LEU A 5 -5.62 2.02 -17.34
CA LEU A 5 -5.03 2.15 -16.01
C LEU A 5 -3.96 3.24 -15.98
N ARG A 6 -3.17 3.37 -17.05
CA ARG A 6 -2.19 4.45 -17.19
C ARG A 6 -2.88 5.82 -17.19
N GLU A 7 -3.99 5.96 -17.91
CA GLU A 7 -4.78 7.20 -17.94
C GLU A 7 -5.33 7.55 -16.56
N LEU A 8 -5.84 6.58 -15.81
CA LEU A 8 -6.35 6.81 -14.45
C LEU A 8 -5.24 7.26 -13.48
N ILE A 9 -4.05 6.66 -13.57
CA ILE A 9 -2.89 7.06 -12.76
C ILE A 9 -2.47 8.50 -13.10
N GLN A 10 -2.48 8.85 -14.39
CA GLN A 10 -2.17 10.20 -14.85
C GLN A 10 -3.19 11.22 -14.31
N GLN A 11 -4.48 10.93 -14.44
CA GLN A 11 -5.56 11.80 -13.94
C GLN A 11 -5.49 11.98 -12.42
N LEU A 12 -5.18 10.92 -11.68
CA LEU A 12 -4.98 11.02 -10.24
C LEU A 12 -3.79 11.93 -9.90
N GLY A 13 -2.68 11.80 -10.63
CA GLY A 13 -1.52 12.67 -10.46
C GLY A 13 -1.83 14.15 -10.71
N GLU A 14 -2.58 14.43 -11.78
CA GLU A 14 -3.05 15.79 -12.11
C GLU A 14 -3.97 16.35 -11.02
N ALA A 15 -4.95 15.56 -10.57
CA ALA A 15 -5.88 15.99 -9.52
C ALA A 15 -5.16 16.28 -8.18
N ILE A 16 -4.17 15.47 -7.80
CA ILE A 16 -3.35 15.72 -6.60
C ILE A 16 -2.54 16.99 -6.77
N HIS A 17 -1.93 17.19 -7.94
CA HIS A 17 -1.11 18.37 -8.21
C HIS A 17 -1.94 19.66 -8.13
N GLU A 18 -3.11 19.70 -8.77
CA GLU A 18 -4.05 20.83 -8.70
C GLU A 18 -4.51 21.08 -7.28
N SER A 19 -4.91 20.02 -6.55
CA SER A 19 -5.35 20.13 -5.16
C SER A 19 -4.28 20.72 -4.23
N VAL A 20 -3.00 20.38 -4.45
CA VAL A 20 -1.90 20.91 -3.63
C VAL A 20 -1.62 22.37 -3.96
N ILE A 21 -1.63 22.75 -5.25
CA ILE A 21 -1.38 24.12 -5.68
C ILE A 21 -2.47 25.07 -5.22
N GLU A 22 -3.73 24.63 -5.27
CA GLU A 22 -4.88 25.45 -4.87
C GLU A 22 -5.11 25.46 -3.35
N SER A 23 -4.40 24.62 -2.60
CA SER A 23 -4.55 24.54 -1.15
C SER A 23 -4.00 25.79 -0.45
N GLU A 24 -4.91 26.64 0.02
CA GLU A 24 -4.58 27.81 0.86
C GLU A 24 -3.81 27.40 2.13
N GLN A 25 -4.13 26.24 2.70
CA GLN A 25 -3.47 25.74 3.91
C GLN A 25 -1.98 25.44 3.64
N ILE A 26 -1.68 24.74 2.54
CA ILE A 26 -0.30 24.43 2.16
C ILE A 26 0.45 25.73 1.81
N ALA A 27 -0.18 26.61 1.04
CA ALA A 27 0.39 27.90 0.67
C ALA A 27 0.74 28.76 1.89
N GLY A 28 -0.15 28.82 2.90
CA GLY A 28 0.08 29.55 4.14
C GLY A 28 1.30 29.04 4.90
N VAL A 29 1.42 27.72 5.06
CA VAL A 29 2.57 27.09 5.73
C VAL A 29 3.87 27.38 4.98
N VAL A 30 3.88 27.25 3.65
CA VAL A 30 5.06 27.57 2.81
C VAL A 30 5.46 29.03 2.97
N GLN A 31 4.49 29.94 3.02
CA GLN A 31 4.74 31.36 3.18
C GLN A 31 5.32 31.68 4.57
N ASP A 32 4.82 31.02 5.62
CA ASP A 32 5.34 31.17 6.97
C ASP A 32 6.78 30.62 7.10
N ILE A 33 7.10 29.51 6.44
CA ILE A 33 8.47 29.00 6.37
C ILE A 33 9.39 30.03 5.68
N ARG A 34 8.95 30.63 4.57
CA ARG A 34 9.71 31.68 3.87
C ARG A 34 9.92 32.93 4.73
N LYS A 35 8.93 33.34 5.54
CA LYS A 35 9.06 34.48 6.48
C LYS A 35 10.16 34.26 7.52
N HIS A 36 10.49 33.01 7.85
CA HIS A 36 11.58 32.67 8.75
C HIS A 36 12.95 32.58 8.05
N GLY A 37 13.02 32.92 6.75
CA GLY A 37 14.28 33.03 6.00
C GLY A 37 14.70 31.76 5.25
N PHE A 38 13.80 30.79 5.08
CA PHE A 38 14.08 29.55 4.36
C PHE A 38 13.55 29.62 2.92
N ASP A 39 14.31 29.10 1.95
CA ASP A 39 13.80 28.83 0.61
C ASP A 39 13.12 27.45 0.59
N VAL A 40 11.97 27.37 -0.08
CA VAL A 40 11.10 26.19 -0.05
C VAL A 40 10.91 25.65 -1.46
N LEU A 41 11.35 24.42 -1.65
CA LEU A 41 11.10 23.59 -2.82
C LEU A 41 10.31 22.35 -2.37
N LEU A 42 9.13 22.15 -2.95
CA LEU A 42 8.25 21.02 -2.61
C LEU A 42 8.32 19.96 -3.72
N MET A 43 8.58 18.72 -3.35
CA MET A 43 8.52 17.55 -4.22
C MET A 43 7.58 16.53 -3.59
N LEU A 44 6.64 16.01 -4.37
CA LEU A 44 5.64 15.04 -3.92
C LEU A 44 5.88 13.70 -4.61
N GLU A 45 6.19 12.69 -3.81
CA GLU A 45 6.26 11.30 -4.25
C GLU A 45 5.13 10.53 -3.58
N ALA A 46 4.33 9.82 -4.38
CA ALA A 46 3.26 8.96 -3.90
C ALA A 46 3.38 7.59 -4.57
N THR A 47 3.32 6.52 -3.77
CA THR A 47 3.25 5.15 -4.28
C THR A 47 1.81 4.68 -4.25
N ILE A 48 1.29 4.19 -5.37
CA ILE A 48 -0.10 3.77 -5.52
C ILE A 48 -0.14 2.24 -5.62
N GLY A 49 -0.72 1.59 -4.61
CA GLY A 49 -1.07 0.17 -4.65
C GLY A 49 -2.40 -0.04 -5.36
N LEU A 50 -2.45 -1.01 -6.26
CA LEU A 50 -3.67 -1.37 -6.98
C LEU A 50 -4.04 -2.81 -6.64
N ASN A 51 -5.30 -3.05 -6.30
CA ASN A 51 -5.85 -4.39 -6.17
C ASN A 51 -6.95 -4.59 -7.20
N GLU A 52 -6.93 -5.71 -7.91
CA GLU A 52 -7.97 -6.04 -8.88
C GLU A 52 -9.17 -6.65 -8.14
N VAL A 53 -10.31 -5.97 -8.15
CA VAL A 53 -11.55 -6.54 -7.63
C VAL A 53 -12.12 -7.45 -8.71
N SER A 54 -11.85 -8.75 -8.62
CA SER A 54 -12.47 -9.76 -9.47
C SER A 54 -13.98 -9.70 -9.31
N LYS A 55 -14.71 -9.38 -10.39
CA LYS A 55 -16.18 -9.29 -10.44
C LYS A 55 -16.90 -10.65 -10.32
N GLU A 56 -16.29 -11.65 -9.69
CA GLU A 56 -16.88 -13.00 -9.55
C GLU A 56 -17.56 -13.24 -8.19
N THR A 57 -17.59 -12.25 -7.28
CA THR A 57 -18.14 -12.44 -5.93
C THR A 57 -19.36 -11.56 -5.65
N GLU A 58 -20.33 -11.49 -6.57
CA GLU A 58 -21.68 -10.97 -6.27
C GLU A 58 -22.71 -12.10 -6.02
N GLU A 59 -22.35 -13.38 -6.15
CA GLU A 59 -23.26 -14.52 -5.84
C GLU A 59 -22.94 -15.26 -4.53
N ALA A 60 -21.88 -14.90 -3.79
CA ALA A 60 -21.49 -15.58 -2.54
C ALA A 60 -21.78 -14.79 -1.26
N ASP A 61 -22.47 -13.66 -1.34
CA ASP A 61 -22.64 -12.70 -0.23
C ASP A 61 -23.77 -13.07 0.76
N ALA A 62 -23.99 -14.36 0.98
CA ALA A 62 -24.90 -14.87 2.02
C ALA A 62 -24.23 -15.84 3.01
N ALA A 63 -22.93 -16.14 2.85
CA ALA A 63 -22.23 -17.13 3.68
C ALA A 63 -20.96 -16.62 4.40
N ALA A 64 -20.56 -15.36 4.21
CA ALA A 64 -19.28 -14.84 4.71
C ALA A 64 -19.34 -14.16 6.10
N GLU A 65 -20.49 -14.14 6.78
CA GLU A 65 -20.66 -13.61 8.15
C GLU A 65 -20.18 -14.58 9.25
N ALA A 66 -19.14 -15.41 9.00
CA ALA A 66 -18.72 -16.43 9.98
C ALA A 66 -17.24 -16.84 10.00
N ALA A 67 -16.33 -16.23 9.24
CA ALA A 67 -14.92 -16.61 9.31
C ALA A 67 -14.00 -15.40 9.32
N GLY A 68 -13.26 -15.23 10.42
CA GLY A 68 -12.07 -14.38 10.45
C GLY A 68 -11.15 -14.80 9.31
N GLY A 69 -11.12 -13.99 8.26
CA GLY A 69 -10.32 -14.24 7.06
C GLY A 69 -8.85 -14.22 7.44
N THR A 70 -8.17 -15.34 7.28
CA THR A 70 -6.72 -15.43 7.36
C THR A 70 -6.10 -14.51 6.30
N PHE A 71 -5.16 -13.65 6.69
CA PHE A 71 -4.42 -12.81 5.74
C PHE A 71 -3.80 -13.66 4.63
N THR A 72 -3.96 -13.25 3.37
CA THR A 72 -3.27 -13.92 2.26
C THR A 72 -1.79 -13.53 2.25
N LYS A 73 -0.94 -14.32 1.56
CA LYS A 73 0.49 -13.99 1.39
C LYS A 73 0.71 -12.61 0.74
N ASN A 74 -0.22 -12.15 -0.09
CA ASN A 74 -0.14 -10.84 -0.70
C ASN A 74 -0.45 -9.73 0.32
N ASP A 75 -1.46 -9.92 1.17
CA ASP A 75 -1.81 -8.96 2.23
C ASP A 75 -0.68 -8.80 3.23
N VAL A 76 -0.07 -9.92 3.63
CA VAL A 76 1.13 -9.97 4.48
C VAL A 76 2.28 -9.16 3.89
N ASN A 77 2.64 -9.42 2.62
CA ASN A 77 3.73 -8.70 1.96
C ASN A 77 3.43 -7.21 1.83
N PHE A 78 2.17 -6.84 1.59
CA PHE A 78 1.72 -5.46 1.53
C PHE A 78 1.84 -4.77 2.90
N LEU A 79 1.38 -5.42 3.98
CA LEU A 79 1.47 -4.90 5.35
C LEU A 79 2.93 -4.76 5.81
N ARG A 80 3.82 -5.70 5.43
CA ARG A 80 5.27 -5.55 5.62
C ARG A 80 5.85 -4.36 4.88
N SER A 81 5.40 -4.08 3.65
CA SER A 81 5.85 -2.89 2.90
C SER A 81 5.47 -1.57 3.58
N LEU A 82 4.36 -1.59 4.33
CA LEU A 82 3.87 -0.47 5.16
C LEU A 82 4.46 -0.44 6.58
N ARG A 83 5.38 -1.36 6.93
CA ARG A 83 5.90 -1.58 8.29
C ARG A 83 4.82 -1.81 9.34
N ILE A 84 3.71 -2.42 8.94
CA ILE A 84 2.65 -2.86 9.85
C ILE A 84 2.95 -4.32 10.18
N SER A 85 3.24 -4.60 11.45
CA SER A 85 3.47 -5.96 11.94
C SER A 85 2.15 -6.68 12.21
N ILE A 86 2.07 -7.95 11.84
CA ILE A 86 0.92 -8.82 12.09
C ILE A 86 1.28 -9.76 13.23
N GLU A 87 0.43 -9.82 14.27
CA GLU A 87 0.64 -10.70 15.42
C GLU A 87 0.39 -12.17 15.02
N GLY A 88 1.42 -13.03 15.12
CA GLY A 88 1.32 -14.47 14.86
C GLY A 88 2.11 -15.04 13.67
N GLU A 89 2.91 -14.23 12.97
CA GLU A 89 3.63 -14.65 11.75
C GLU A 89 5.08 -15.14 11.96
N ASP A 90 5.61 -15.10 13.19
CA ASP A 90 7.04 -15.37 13.48
C ASP A 90 7.43 -16.86 13.61
N ASN A 91 6.71 -17.81 13.01
CA ASN A 91 6.92 -19.25 13.30
C ASN A 91 7.20 -20.21 12.13
N ASP A 92 7.52 -19.73 10.93
CA ASP A 92 7.75 -20.62 9.77
C ASP A 92 9.17 -20.54 9.15
N GLU A 93 10.19 -20.04 9.88
CA GLU A 93 11.58 -20.01 9.37
C GLU A 93 12.61 -20.83 10.15
N LEU A 94 12.21 -21.79 11.00
CA LEU A 94 13.17 -22.69 11.66
C LEU A 94 12.65 -24.14 11.66
N THR A 95 12.98 -24.89 10.61
CA THR A 95 13.52 -26.28 10.64
C THR A 95 13.39 -26.94 9.25
N GLN A 96 14.33 -26.66 8.35
CA GLN A 96 14.71 -27.61 7.30
C GLN A 96 16.24 -27.69 7.27
N GLY A 97 16.78 -28.19 8.38
CA GLY A 97 18.17 -28.63 8.49
C GLY A 97 18.16 -30.03 9.07
N GLU A 98 18.69 -30.96 8.29
CA GLU A 98 19.29 -32.22 8.74
C GLU A 98 18.34 -33.33 9.21
N ASP A 99 18.14 -34.36 8.38
CA ASP A 99 18.60 -35.71 8.77
C ASP A 99 18.80 -36.62 7.55
N GLU A 100 19.99 -37.19 7.48
CA GLU A 100 20.55 -38.04 6.44
C GLU A 100 20.20 -39.50 6.80
N PRO A 101 19.66 -40.35 5.91
CA PRO A 101 19.41 -41.74 6.28
C PRO A 101 20.72 -42.52 6.25
N GLN A 102 21.30 -42.75 7.42
CA GLN A 102 22.39 -43.71 7.63
C GLN A 102 21.83 -45.13 7.45
N ALA A 103 22.15 -45.77 6.31
CA ALA A 103 21.88 -47.18 6.07
C ALA A 103 22.98 -48.03 6.75
N GLY A 104 22.54 -49.06 7.47
CA GLY A 104 23.35 -49.95 8.31
C GLY A 104 24.23 -50.96 7.59
#